data_AF-A0A8T5QT59-F1
#
_entry.id   AF-A0A8T5QT59-F1
#
_cell.length_a   1.000
_cell.length_b   1.000
_cell.length_c   1.000
_cell.angle_alpha   90.00
_cell.angle_beta   90.00
_cell.angle_gamma   90.00
#
_symmetry.space_group_name_H-M   'P 1'
#
loop_
_entity.id
_entity.type
_entity.pdbx_description
1 polymer ?
#
loop_
_entity_poly.entity_id
_entity_poly.type
_entity_poly.pdbx_seq_one_letter_code
_entity_poly.pdbx_strand_id
1 'polypeptide(L)'
;MKKINSLIKDYKNNKGVVDNEKAQRILLSRDLEKIRDTLKNVNIPKPMDDLKTNYAKLKKICKKLGLTDNFPEYFIVDTFPKPYHKMNWLCAFFDKDEEEEEDDDITPGIYLRKDKIMQSFAITKNLCHELIHIIINQYTKKDNTISRGLEEGICDFVGSIYLFGLIEGFDKAKNINYHSKFSYYKTQELLDLYREALVQACLLYKNIGIKGMINLIKKGRNHIREAEKLCLQGKYNKIKIKKGGWTPELDRIADYFISVQHSLRISPMAYHVAGLLKKKMKVNDLIKQHSLDRKATLKALRELQKGFFLITVNKGKVCYDTTKNYLEVGAVKYANTS
;
A
#
# COMPACT_ATOMS: atom_id res chain seq x y z
N MET A 1 -13.71 -22.00 4.06
CA MET A 1 -12.66 -23.05 4.07
C MET A 1 -12.90 -24.19 3.07
N LYS A 2 -14.10 -24.79 2.96
CA LYS A 2 -14.38 -25.92 2.03
C LYS A 2 -13.99 -25.64 0.55
N LYS A 3 -14.29 -24.44 0.02
CA LYS A 3 -13.93 -24.02 -1.34
C LYS A 3 -12.41 -23.95 -1.59
N ILE A 4 -11.64 -23.43 -0.63
CA ILE A 4 -10.17 -23.36 -0.71
C ILE A 4 -9.57 -24.77 -0.73
N ASN A 5 -10.08 -25.69 0.10
CA ASN A 5 -9.58 -27.06 0.14
C ASN A 5 -9.88 -27.85 -1.15
N SER A 6 -11.03 -27.62 -1.79
CA SER A 6 -11.32 -28.18 -3.12
C SER A 6 -10.32 -27.68 -4.15
N LEU A 7 -10.11 -26.37 -4.24
CA LEU A 7 -9.17 -25.74 -5.18
C LEU A 7 -7.73 -26.25 -5.00
N ILE A 8 -7.30 -26.49 -3.75
CA ILE A 8 -5.99 -27.06 -3.44
C ILE A 8 -5.89 -28.53 -3.88
N LYS A 9 -6.93 -29.33 -3.58
CA LYS A 9 -6.95 -30.78 -3.84
C LYS A 9 -6.98 -31.08 -5.35
N ASP A 10 -7.83 -30.39 -6.09
CA ASP A 10 -7.94 -30.52 -7.55
C ASP A 10 -6.61 -30.17 -8.23
N TYR A 11 -5.84 -29.25 -7.64
CA TYR A 11 -4.53 -28.85 -8.14
C TYR A 11 -3.42 -29.87 -7.84
N LYS A 12 -3.31 -30.40 -6.61
CA LYS A 12 -2.27 -31.39 -6.25
C LYS A 12 -2.31 -32.65 -7.12
N ASN A 13 -3.47 -32.97 -7.68
CA ASN A 13 -3.69 -34.13 -8.53
C ASN A 13 -3.40 -33.89 -10.02
N ASN A 14 -3.05 -32.66 -10.42
CA ASN A 14 -3.02 -32.25 -11.81
C ASN A 14 -1.70 -32.62 -12.52
N LYS A 15 -1.58 -33.89 -12.92
CA LYS A 15 -0.48 -34.39 -13.79
C LYS A 15 -0.51 -33.67 -15.16
N GLY A 16 0.65 -33.45 -15.78
CA GLY A 16 0.75 -32.87 -17.13
C GLY A 16 1.58 -31.59 -17.23
N VAL A 17 1.80 -31.12 -18.46
CA VAL A 17 2.70 -30.01 -18.80
C VAL A 17 2.28 -28.70 -18.12
N VAL A 18 3.25 -27.91 -17.62
CA VAL A 18 3.04 -26.62 -16.94
C VAL A 18 3.24 -25.47 -17.92
N ASP A 19 2.14 -24.84 -18.31
CA ASP A 19 2.10 -23.58 -19.05
C ASP A 19 1.86 -22.38 -18.09
N ASN A 20 1.60 -21.19 -18.64
CA ASN A 20 1.41 -19.97 -17.85
C ASN A 20 0.13 -20.01 -16.98
N GLU A 21 -0.97 -20.53 -17.50
CA GLU A 21 -2.23 -20.62 -16.74
C GLU A 21 -2.06 -21.62 -15.59
N LYS A 22 -1.48 -22.78 -15.88
CA LYS A 22 -1.18 -23.78 -14.86
C LYS A 22 -0.25 -23.21 -13.80
N ALA A 23 0.83 -22.51 -14.20
CA ALA A 23 1.75 -21.82 -13.30
C ALA A 23 1.04 -20.84 -12.36
N GLN A 24 0.12 -20.01 -12.88
CA GLN A 24 -0.69 -19.10 -12.07
C GLN A 24 -1.52 -19.85 -11.03
N ARG A 25 -2.19 -20.93 -11.44
CA ARG A 25 -2.97 -21.78 -10.53
C ARG A 25 -2.08 -22.39 -9.43
N ILE A 26 -0.86 -22.86 -9.75
CA ILE A 26 0.11 -23.37 -8.75
C ILE A 26 0.36 -22.31 -7.67
N LEU A 27 0.71 -21.10 -8.10
CA LEU A 27 1.11 -20.02 -7.22
C LEU A 27 -0.06 -19.58 -6.33
N LEU A 28 -1.24 -19.39 -6.92
CA LEU A 28 -2.45 -19.04 -6.17
C LEU A 28 -2.82 -20.11 -5.14
N SER A 29 -2.74 -21.40 -5.49
CA SER A 29 -3.02 -22.48 -4.54
C SER A 29 -2.07 -22.46 -3.34
N ARG A 30 -0.77 -22.21 -3.58
CA ARG A 30 0.22 -22.09 -2.50
C ARG A 30 -0.04 -20.89 -1.59
N ASP A 31 -0.40 -19.75 -2.18
CA ASP A 31 -0.69 -18.55 -1.40
C ASP A 31 -2.00 -18.69 -0.61
N LEU A 32 -3.02 -19.34 -1.18
CA LEU A 32 -4.25 -19.69 -0.46
C LEU A 32 -4.02 -20.67 0.69
N GLU A 33 -3.10 -21.63 0.54
CA GLU A 33 -2.66 -22.51 1.64
C GLU A 33 -2.05 -21.70 2.77
N LYS A 34 -1.09 -20.82 2.47
CA LYS A 34 -0.45 -19.95 3.46
C LYS A 34 -1.45 -19.03 4.17
N ILE A 35 -2.35 -18.39 3.42
CA ILE A 35 -3.40 -17.54 3.97
C ILE A 35 -4.30 -18.35 4.90
N ARG A 36 -4.76 -19.53 4.48
CA ARG A 36 -5.58 -20.41 5.31
C ARG A 36 -4.86 -20.77 6.61
N ASP A 37 -3.60 -21.17 6.53
CA ASP A 37 -2.85 -21.62 7.70
C ASP A 37 -2.54 -20.46 8.66
N THR A 38 -2.38 -19.24 8.13
CA THR A 38 -2.32 -18.01 8.93
C THR A 38 -3.66 -17.73 9.63
N LEU A 39 -4.77 -17.77 8.88
CA LEU A 39 -6.10 -17.45 9.40
C LEU A 39 -6.59 -18.41 10.49
N LYS A 40 -6.11 -19.66 10.55
CA LYS A 40 -6.42 -20.59 11.65
C LYS A 40 -6.01 -20.07 13.02
N ASN A 41 -4.99 -19.21 13.06
CA ASN A 41 -4.37 -18.73 14.29
C ASN A 41 -4.68 -17.24 14.58
N VAL A 42 -5.51 -16.60 13.76
CA VAL A 42 -5.82 -15.17 13.89
C VAL A 42 -7.26 -14.99 14.35
N ASN A 43 -7.43 -14.35 15.51
CA ASN A 43 -8.73 -13.84 15.92
C ASN A 43 -9.03 -12.57 15.11
N ILE A 44 -10.11 -12.57 14.32
CA ILE A 44 -10.53 -11.41 13.53
C ILE A 44 -11.51 -10.60 14.38
N PRO A 45 -11.12 -9.42 14.92
CA PRO A 45 -12.01 -8.63 15.74
C PRO A 45 -13.21 -8.10 14.93
N LYS A 46 -14.33 -7.86 15.62
CA LYS A 46 -15.53 -7.27 15.01
C LYS A 46 -15.24 -5.81 14.62
N PRO A 47 -15.49 -5.41 13.36
CA PRO A 47 -15.06 -4.10 12.86
C PRO A 47 -15.52 -2.86 13.64
N MET A 48 -16.72 -2.94 14.21
CA MET A 48 -17.45 -1.81 14.77
C MET A 48 -17.15 -1.54 16.24
N ASP A 49 -16.85 -2.58 17.01
CA ASP A 49 -16.63 -2.47 18.45
C ASP A 49 -15.32 -1.71 18.77
N ASP A 50 -14.34 -1.81 17.86
CA ASP A 50 -13.05 -1.15 17.99
C ASP A 50 -13.06 0.32 17.53
N LEU A 51 -13.98 0.73 16.66
CA LEU A 51 -13.92 2.05 16.01
C LEU A 51 -14.03 3.21 17.01
N LYS A 52 -15.04 3.16 17.90
CA LYS A 52 -15.26 4.21 18.91
C LYS A 52 -14.06 4.29 19.88
N THR A 53 -13.59 3.12 20.32
CA THR A 53 -12.42 2.98 21.20
C THR A 53 -11.17 3.55 20.54
N ASN A 54 -10.91 3.18 19.29
CA ASN A 54 -9.76 3.63 18.53
C ASN A 54 -9.84 5.12 18.20
N TYR A 55 -11.04 5.66 17.92
CA TYR A 55 -11.20 7.10 17.72
C TYR A 55 -10.91 7.87 19.00
N ALA A 56 -11.38 7.41 20.15
CA ALA A 56 -11.05 8.01 21.44
C ALA A 56 -9.54 7.98 21.74
N LYS A 57 -8.86 6.87 21.43
CA LYS A 57 -7.39 6.76 21.52
C LYS A 57 -6.70 7.75 20.58
N LEU A 58 -7.16 7.84 19.32
CA LEU A 58 -6.65 8.77 18.32
C LEU A 58 -6.75 10.22 18.79
N LYS A 59 -7.90 10.64 19.32
CA LYS A 59 -8.07 11.98 19.90
C LYS A 59 -7.02 12.27 20.98
N LYS A 60 -6.82 11.35 21.92
CA LYS A 60 -5.81 11.49 22.98
C LYS A 60 -4.39 11.61 22.42
N ILE A 61 -4.04 10.79 21.43
CA ILE A 61 -2.72 10.84 20.77
C ILE A 61 -2.53 12.18 20.06
N CYS A 62 -3.50 12.63 19.26
CA CYS A 62 -3.41 13.90 18.54
C CYS A 62 -3.24 15.09 19.47
N LYS A 63 -3.99 15.14 20.58
CA LYS A 63 -3.82 16.16 21.63
C LYS A 63 -2.43 16.13 22.24
N LYS A 64 -1.93 14.95 22.62
CA LYS A 64 -0.59 14.78 23.18
C LYS A 64 0.53 15.22 22.22
N LEU A 65 0.33 15.01 20.92
CA LEU A 65 1.26 15.45 19.88
C LEU A 65 1.11 16.94 19.51
N GLY A 66 0.10 17.63 20.07
CA GLY A 66 -0.19 19.02 19.77
C GLY A 66 -0.67 19.25 18.33
N LEU A 67 -1.30 18.25 17.71
CA LEU A 67 -1.84 18.33 16.34
C LEU A 67 -3.11 19.18 16.30
N THR A 68 -4.12 18.81 17.10
CA THR A 68 -5.38 19.56 17.23
C THR A 68 -6.09 19.21 18.53
N ASP A 69 -6.93 20.14 19.00
CA ASP A 69 -7.93 19.92 20.04
C ASP A 69 -9.36 19.88 19.48
N ASN A 70 -9.54 20.26 18.21
CA ASN A 70 -10.82 20.26 17.51
C ASN A 70 -10.93 19.02 16.63
N PHE A 71 -11.82 18.10 17.02
CA PHE A 71 -12.00 16.83 16.34
C PHE A 71 -13.37 16.77 15.67
N PRO A 72 -13.44 16.38 14.39
CA PRO A 72 -14.71 16.22 13.69
C PRO A 72 -15.53 15.09 14.31
N GLU A 73 -16.83 15.08 14.03
CA GLU A 73 -17.62 13.88 14.18
C GLU A 73 -17.31 12.88 13.05
N TYR A 74 -17.66 11.61 13.26
CA TYR A 74 -17.66 10.64 12.18
C TYR A 74 -19.06 10.05 12.04
N PHE A 75 -19.45 9.79 10.80
CA PHE A 75 -20.76 9.27 10.42
C PHE A 75 -20.58 7.93 9.72
N ILE A 76 -21.44 6.96 10.04
CA ILE A 76 -21.50 5.68 9.33
C ILE A 76 -22.74 5.72 8.47
N VAL A 77 -22.54 5.63 7.15
CA VAL A 77 -23.59 5.84 6.16
C VAL A 77 -23.67 4.67 5.19
N ASP A 78 -24.88 4.37 4.72
CA ASP A 78 -25.07 3.38 3.64
C ASP A 78 -24.63 3.95 2.29
N THR A 79 -24.84 5.25 2.07
CA THR A 79 -24.42 6.00 0.88
C THR A 79 -23.85 7.36 1.29
N PHE A 80 -22.87 7.88 0.57
CA PHE A 80 -22.40 9.25 0.78
C PHE A 80 -23.50 10.26 0.44
N PRO A 81 -23.47 11.47 1.04
CA PRO A 81 -24.33 12.57 0.62
C PRO A 81 -24.09 12.92 -0.86
N LYS A 82 -25.06 13.60 -1.49
CA LYS A 82 -24.85 14.21 -2.81
C LYS A 82 -23.80 15.33 -2.69
N PRO A 83 -23.04 15.64 -3.76
CA PRO A 83 -23.02 14.96 -5.07
C PRO A 83 -22.29 13.60 -5.06
N TYR A 84 -21.63 13.22 -3.96
CA TYR A 84 -20.71 12.08 -3.85
C TYR A 84 -21.36 10.69 -3.73
N HIS A 85 -22.69 10.58 -3.66
CA HIS A 85 -23.44 9.32 -3.49
C HIS A 85 -23.04 8.15 -4.42
N LYS A 86 -22.49 8.42 -5.61
CA LYS A 86 -22.01 7.41 -6.58
C LYS A 86 -20.55 6.99 -6.39
N MET A 87 -19.79 7.67 -5.53
CA MET A 87 -18.39 7.37 -5.29
C MET A 87 -18.23 6.04 -4.55
N ASN A 88 -17.26 5.23 -4.98
CA ASN A 88 -16.94 3.92 -4.38
C ASN A 88 -15.81 4.04 -3.33
N TRP A 89 -15.73 5.17 -2.64
CA TRP A 89 -14.76 5.39 -1.58
C TRP A 89 -15.16 4.64 -0.30
N LEU A 90 -14.17 4.26 0.51
CA LEU A 90 -14.42 3.68 1.83
C LEU A 90 -14.68 4.77 2.88
N CYS A 91 -13.98 5.89 2.75
CA CYS A 91 -13.99 7.01 3.67
C CYS A 91 -13.84 8.31 2.87
N ALA A 92 -14.43 9.39 3.35
CA ALA A 92 -14.19 10.74 2.85
C ALA A 92 -14.36 11.73 4.00
N PHE A 93 -13.61 12.84 3.98
CA PHE A 93 -13.95 14.00 4.80
C PHE A 93 -14.74 15.00 3.97
N PHE A 94 -15.70 15.66 4.60
CA PHE A 94 -16.37 16.85 4.07
C PHE A 94 -16.15 17.98 5.07
N ASP A 95 -15.70 19.12 4.58
CA ASP A 95 -15.57 20.35 5.37
C ASP A 95 -16.68 21.32 4.97
N LYS A 96 -16.91 22.34 5.80
CA LYS A 96 -17.82 23.43 5.48
C LYS A 96 -17.10 24.36 4.50
N ASP A 97 -17.32 24.19 3.21
CA ASP A 97 -16.81 25.16 2.23
C ASP A 97 -17.58 26.48 2.38
N GLU A 98 -16.84 27.60 2.49
CA GLU A 98 -17.42 28.96 2.52
C GLU A 98 -18.03 29.34 1.15
N GLU A 99 -17.74 28.60 0.07
CA GLU A 99 -18.23 28.87 -1.30
C GLU A 99 -19.28 27.86 -1.80
N GLU A 100 -19.58 26.79 -1.05
CA GLU A 100 -20.64 25.81 -1.37
C GLU A 100 -21.91 26.05 -0.51
N GLU A 101 -22.30 27.32 -0.32
CA GLU A 101 -23.59 27.70 0.30
C GLU A 101 -24.83 27.21 -0.48
N GLU A 102 -24.67 26.51 -1.61
CA GLU A 102 -25.79 25.97 -2.39
C GLU A 102 -26.15 24.50 -2.05
N ASP A 103 -25.29 23.74 -1.34
CA ASP A 103 -25.54 22.36 -0.90
C ASP A 103 -25.64 22.30 0.65
N ASP A 104 -26.61 23.01 1.23
CA ASP A 104 -26.88 23.20 2.68
C ASP A 104 -27.04 21.90 3.52
N ASP A 105 -26.98 20.70 2.93
CA ASP A 105 -27.36 19.45 3.57
C ASP A 105 -26.18 18.56 4.06
N ILE A 106 -24.92 18.93 3.82
CA ILE A 106 -23.77 18.11 4.24
C ILE A 106 -23.21 18.58 5.59
N THR A 107 -23.41 17.78 6.64
CA THR A 107 -22.78 18.03 7.94
C THR A 107 -21.26 17.80 7.86
N PRO A 108 -20.41 18.75 8.27
CA PRO A 108 -18.96 18.55 8.25
C PRO A 108 -18.51 17.38 9.13
N GLY A 109 -17.60 16.56 8.61
CA GLY A 109 -17.05 15.42 9.35
C GLY A 109 -16.48 14.32 8.47
N ILE A 110 -16.21 13.16 9.09
CA ILE A 110 -15.65 11.99 8.40
C ILE A 110 -16.75 10.96 8.14
N TYR A 111 -17.00 10.63 6.88
CA TYR A 111 -18.05 9.70 6.47
C TYR A 111 -17.46 8.34 6.12
N LEU A 112 -18.05 7.27 6.67
CA LEU A 112 -17.61 5.89 6.53
C LEU A 112 -18.71 5.04 5.88
N ARG A 113 -18.40 4.40 4.74
CA ARG A 113 -19.36 3.55 4.01
C ARG A 113 -19.56 2.19 4.68
N LYS A 114 -20.77 1.94 5.20
CA LYS A 114 -21.13 0.75 5.97
C LYS A 114 -20.89 -0.57 5.23
N ASP A 115 -21.15 -0.62 3.93
CA ASP A 115 -20.89 -1.81 3.09
C ASP A 115 -19.39 -2.10 2.89
N LYS A 116 -18.52 -1.11 3.15
CA LYS A 116 -17.06 -1.24 3.07
C LYS A 116 -16.40 -1.45 4.43
N ILE A 117 -17.16 -1.30 5.53
CA ILE A 117 -16.72 -1.43 6.93
C ILE A 117 -16.39 -2.89 7.35
N MET A 118 -16.47 -3.88 6.45
CA MET A 118 -16.22 -5.29 6.78
C MET A 118 -14.79 -5.62 7.28
N GLN A 119 -13.85 -4.65 7.31
CA GLN A 119 -12.47 -4.83 7.75
C GLN A 119 -12.06 -3.72 8.75
N SER A 120 -12.20 -3.94 10.07
CA SER A 120 -11.96 -2.95 11.17
C SER A 120 -10.69 -2.12 10.96
N PHE A 121 -9.61 -2.83 10.68
CA PHE A 121 -8.28 -2.27 10.64
C PHE A 121 -8.12 -1.26 9.50
N ALA A 122 -8.80 -1.48 8.37
CA ALA A 122 -8.79 -0.54 7.26
C ALA A 122 -9.55 0.73 7.60
N ILE A 123 -10.62 0.64 8.40
CA ILE A 123 -11.39 1.81 8.83
C ILE A 123 -10.56 2.71 9.73
N THR A 124 -9.97 2.16 10.79
CA THR A 124 -9.13 2.99 11.69
C THR A 124 -7.95 3.58 10.93
N LYS A 125 -7.35 2.85 9.98
CA LYS A 125 -6.30 3.38 9.10
C LYS A 125 -6.77 4.59 8.31
N ASN A 126 -7.92 4.48 7.64
CA ASN A 126 -8.46 5.60 6.83
C ASN A 126 -8.96 6.75 7.70
N LEU A 127 -9.54 6.48 8.88
CA LEU A 127 -9.88 7.52 9.83
C LEU A 127 -8.65 8.34 10.25
N CYS A 128 -7.52 7.68 10.48
CA CYS A 128 -6.26 8.37 10.76
C CYS A 128 -5.76 9.19 9.55
N HIS A 129 -5.96 8.69 8.33
CA HIS A 129 -5.62 9.39 7.09
C HIS A 129 -6.45 10.67 6.93
N GLU A 130 -7.79 10.56 6.93
CA GLU A 130 -8.71 11.69 6.76
C GLU A 130 -8.56 12.72 7.87
N LEU A 131 -8.30 12.29 9.11
CA LEU A 131 -8.07 13.21 10.20
C LEU A 131 -6.87 14.14 9.95
N ILE A 132 -5.82 13.66 9.27
CA ILE A 132 -4.69 14.53 8.92
C ILE A 132 -5.10 15.57 7.88
N HIS A 133 -5.91 15.23 6.87
CA HIS A 133 -6.45 16.23 5.94
C HIS A 133 -7.22 17.32 6.66
N ILE A 134 -8.11 16.94 7.58
CA ILE A 134 -8.90 17.88 8.37
C ILE A 134 -7.99 18.77 9.22
N ILE A 135 -6.98 18.19 9.88
CA ILE A 135 -6.02 18.98 10.67
C ILE A 135 -5.28 19.95 9.75
N ILE A 136 -4.82 19.54 8.57
CA ILE A 136 -4.18 20.43 7.61
C ILE A 136 -5.13 21.56 7.22
N ASN A 137 -6.41 21.26 7.00
CA ASN A 137 -7.41 22.27 6.64
C ASN A 137 -7.64 23.29 7.76
N GLN A 138 -7.68 22.85 9.03
CA GLN A 138 -7.78 23.74 10.19
C GLN A 138 -6.66 24.79 10.27
N TYR A 139 -5.47 24.47 9.74
CA TYR A 139 -4.33 25.42 9.69
C TYR A 139 -4.18 26.12 8.33
N THR A 140 -5.06 25.84 7.37
CA THR A 140 -5.02 26.42 6.04
C THR A 140 -5.89 27.66 6.01
N LYS A 141 -5.27 28.83 5.76
CA LYS A 141 -5.99 30.09 5.62
C LYS A 141 -6.50 30.24 4.19
N LYS A 142 -7.83 30.24 3.99
CA LYS A 142 -8.53 30.58 2.73
C LYS A 142 -7.82 30.08 1.47
N ASP A 143 -7.80 28.78 1.30
CA ASP A 143 -7.23 28.12 0.13
C ASP A 143 -8.11 26.92 -0.23
N ASN A 144 -8.96 27.09 -1.24
CA ASN A 144 -9.93 26.10 -1.72
C ASN A 144 -9.29 25.05 -2.63
N THR A 145 -7.99 24.85 -2.48
CA THR A 145 -7.28 23.93 -3.35
C THR A 145 -7.35 22.49 -2.82
N ILE A 146 -7.63 21.58 -3.74
CA ILE A 146 -7.84 20.16 -3.45
C ILE A 146 -6.57 19.50 -2.90
N SER A 147 -6.73 18.60 -1.93
CA SER A 147 -5.66 17.75 -1.39
C SER A 147 -5.12 16.81 -2.46
N ARG A 148 -3.82 16.90 -2.76
CA ARG A 148 -3.11 16.05 -3.74
C ARG A 148 -1.62 15.95 -3.41
N GLY A 149 -0.93 15.04 -4.09
CA GLY A 149 0.53 15.01 -4.10
C GLY A 149 1.13 14.74 -2.72
N LEU A 150 2.08 15.56 -2.28
CA LEU A 150 2.74 15.41 -0.98
C LEU A 150 1.76 15.38 0.20
N GLU A 151 0.62 16.08 0.11
CA GLU A 151 -0.39 16.06 1.18
C GLU A 151 -0.91 14.63 1.43
N GLU A 152 -1.28 13.91 0.36
CA GLU A 152 -1.73 12.52 0.44
C GLU A 152 -0.65 11.61 1.03
N GLY A 153 0.61 11.86 0.67
CA GLY A 153 1.76 11.16 1.22
C GLY A 153 1.94 11.40 2.71
N ILE A 154 1.74 12.65 3.17
CA ILE A 154 1.77 13.03 4.59
C ILE A 154 0.61 12.36 5.33
N CYS A 155 -0.60 12.34 4.76
CA CYS A 155 -1.75 11.66 5.34
C CYS A 155 -1.55 10.14 5.46
N ASP A 156 -0.92 9.50 4.48
CA ASP A 156 -0.53 8.10 4.57
C ASP A 156 0.61 7.88 5.60
N PHE A 157 1.67 8.71 5.60
CA PHE A 157 2.79 8.50 6.51
C PHE A 157 2.47 8.87 7.97
N VAL A 158 1.94 10.07 8.21
CA VAL A 158 1.61 10.53 9.57
C VAL A 158 0.32 9.88 10.04
N GLY A 159 -0.73 9.88 9.23
CA GLY A 159 -2.02 9.29 9.61
C GLY A 159 -1.99 7.76 9.59
N SER A 160 -1.81 7.19 8.40
CA SER A 160 -1.99 5.75 8.19
C SER A 160 -0.85 4.88 8.72
N ILE A 161 0.36 5.42 8.87
CA ILE A 161 1.52 4.67 9.40
C ILE A 161 1.77 5.05 10.87
N TYR A 162 1.99 6.33 11.17
CA TYR A 162 2.40 6.74 12.51
C TYR A 162 1.25 6.70 13.52
N LEU A 163 0.17 7.47 13.30
CA LEU A 163 -0.95 7.52 14.25
C LEU A 163 -1.64 6.17 14.37
N PHE A 164 -1.92 5.50 13.26
CA PHE A 164 -2.48 4.15 13.27
C PHE A 164 -1.52 3.13 13.93
N GLY A 165 -0.21 3.23 13.68
CA GLY A 165 0.80 2.38 14.31
C GLY A 165 0.87 2.51 15.83
N LEU A 166 0.59 3.70 16.37
CA LEU A 166 0.48 3.93 17.82
C LEU A 166 -0.76 3.30 18.45
N ILE A 167 -1.81 3.02 17.66
CA ILE A 167 -3.07 2.42 18.14
C ILE A 167 -3.04 0.89 17.98
N GLU A 168 -2.60 0.42 16.81
CA GLU A 168 -2.79 -0.95 16.34
C GLU A 168 -1.47 -1.70 16.07
N GLY A 169 -0.33 -1.03 16.24
CA GLY A 169 1.01 -1.57 16.02
C GLY A 169 1.59 -1.25 14.65
N PHE A 170 2.88 -0.92 14.63
CA PHE A 170 3.61 -0.48 13.45
C PHE A 170 3.73 -1.53 12.34
N ASP A 171 3.81 -2.82 12.67
CA ASP A 171 3.85 -3.88 11.64
C ASP A 171 2.51 -4.01 10.90
N LYS A 172 1.39 -3.88 11.62
CA LYS A 172 0.06 -3.87 11.01
C LYS A 172 -0.09 -2.64 10.11
N ALA A 173 0.34 -1.48 10.59
CA ALA A 173 0.35 -0.24 9.82
C ALA A 173 1.16 -0.35 8.52
N LYS A 174 2.40 -0.83 8.61
CA LYS A 174 3.27 -1.10 7.45
C LYS A 174 2.59 -2.04 6.45
N ASN A 175 2.09 -3.19 6.91
CA ASN A 175 1.52 -4.22 6.03
C ASN A 175 0.25 -3.72 5.32
N ILE A 176 -0.65 -3.03 6.02
CA ILE A 176 -1.88 -2.48 5.40
C ILE A 176 -1.55 -1.43 4.35
N ASN A 177 -0.62 -0.52 4.62
CA ASN A 177 -0.22 0.50 3.65
C ASN A 177 0.51 -0.13 2.45
N TYR A 178 1.37 -1.13 2.70
CA TYR A 178 2.00 -1.89 1.64
C TYR A 178 0.99 -2.57 0.72
N HIS A 179 0.03 -3.30 1.27
CA HIS A 179 -0.95 -4.02 0.45
C HIS A 179 -1.98 -3.09 -0.21
N SER A 180 -2.29 -1.92 0.35
CA SER A 180 -3.21 -0.97 -0.28
C SER A 180 -2.58 -0.15 -1.40
N LYS A 181 -1.27 0.13 -1.34
CA LYS A 181 -0.58 1.02 -2.31
C LYS A 181 0.34 0.28 -3.29
N PHE A 182 0.86 -0.89 -2.92
CA PHE A 182 1.85 -1.64 -3.71
C PHE A 182 1.31 -2.98 -4.25
N SER A 183 0.00 -3.20 -4.19
CA SER A 183 -0.70 -4.26 -4.93
C SER A 183 -0.97 -3.84 -6.37
N TYR A 184 -1.42 -4.77 -7.22
CA TYR A 184 -1.77 -4.50 -8.61
C TYR A 184 -3.28 -4.39 -8.76
N TYR A 185 -3.74 -3.33 -9.41
CA TYR A 185 -5.15 -3.11 -9.66
C TYR A 185 -5.35 -2.65 -11.11
N LYS A 186 -6.57 -2.84 -11.64
CA LYS A 186 -6.91 -2.45 -13.02
C LYS A 186 -6.72 -0.95 -13.28
N THR A 187 -6.83 -0.11 -12.25
CA THR A 187 -6.57 1.34 -12.30
C THR A 187 -5.21 1.67 -11.67
N GLN A 188 -4.12 1.25 -12.32
CA GLN A 188 -2.77 1.35 -11.75
C GLN A 188 -2.27 2.80 -11.64
N GLU A 189 -2.62 3.68 -12.57
CA GLU A 189 -2.12 5.07 -12.64
C GLU A 189 -2.45 5.89 -11.38
N LEU A 190 -3.71 5.85 -10.92
CA LEU A 190 -4.10 6.57 -9.72
C LEU A 190 -3.35 6.06 -8.48
N LEU A 191 -3.19 4.75 -8.37
CA LEU A 191 -2.46 4.14 -7.25
C LEU A 191 -0.96 4.41 -7.29
N ASP A 192 -0.41 4.58 -8.50
CA ASP A 192 0.98 4.97 -8.69
C ASP A 192 1.23 6.37 -8.12
N LEU A 193 0.31 7.31 -8.32
CA LEU A 193 0.38 8.64 -7.70
C LEU A 193 0.38 8.56 -6.17
N TYR A 194 -0.54 7.79 -5.56
CA TYR A 194 -0.55 7.62 -4.11
C TYR A 194 0.72 6.93 -3.58
N ARG A 195 1.27 5.98 -4.33
CA ARG A 195 2.54 5.33 -3.99
C ARG A 195 3.68 6.35 -4.00
N GLU A 196 3.78 7.14 -5.06
CA GLU A 196 4.84 8.15 -5.22
C GLU A 196 4.75 9.23 -4.14
N ALA A 197 3.54 9.68 -3.81
CA ALA A 197 3.29 10.57 -2.68
C ALA A 197 3.79 9.98 -1.35
N LEU A 198 3.48 8.70 -1.06
CA LEU A 198 3.97 8.03 0.14
C LEU A 198 5.50 7.92 0.16
N VAL A 199 6.14 7.57 -0.96
CA VAL A 199 7.61 7.52 -1.05
C VAL A 199 8.22 8.90 -0.81
N GLN A 200 7.64 9.95 -1.38
CA GLN A 200 8.08 11.33 -1.18
C GLN A 200 7.93 11.75 0.29
N ALA A 201 6.83 11.38 0.95
CA ALA A 201 6.63 11.63 2.38
C ALA A 201 7.60 10.84 3.26
N CYS A 202 7.97 9.61 2.88
CA CYS A 202 9.02 8.84 3.56
C CYS A 202 10.38 9.57 3.45
N LEU A 203 10.76 10.03 2.26
CA LEU A 203 12.00 10.80 2.05
C LEU A 203 11.98 12.13 2.82
N LEU A 204 10.83 12.79 2.88
CA LEU A 204 10.65 13.99 3.68
C LEU A 204 10.84 13.68 5.17
N TYR A 205 10.21 12.63 5.70
CA TYR A 205 10.41 12.17 7.07
C TYR A 205 11.89 11.90 7.36
N LYS A 206 12.62 11.20 6.49
CA LYS A 206 14.07 10.98 6.69
C LYS A 206 14.85 12.29 6.85
N ASN A 207 14.41 13.37 6.20
CA ASN A 207 15.06 14.68 6.25
C ASN A 207 14.63 15.58 7.42
N ILE A 208 13.40 15.48 7.92
CA ILE A 208 12.86 16.40 8.93
C ILE A 208 12.34 15.73 10.22
N GLY A 209 12.20 14.40 10.25
CA GLY A 209 11.68 13.62 11.37
C GLY A 209 10.19 13.84 11.64
N ILE A 210 9.58 13.07 12.54
CA ILE A 210 8.13 13.13 12.77
C ILE A 210 7.68 14.47 13.36
N LYS A 211 8.52 15.10 14.20
CA LYS A 211 8.23 16.45 14.72
C LYS A 211 8.24 17.48 13.59
N GLY A 212 9.13 17.32 12.61
CA GLY A 212 9.14 18.14 11.40
C GLY A 212 7.87 17.98 10.58
N MET A 213 7.42 16.74 10.37
CA MET A 213 6.16 16.45 9.66
C MET A 213 4.95 17.07 10.36
N ILE A 214 4.85 16.93 11.69
CA ILE A 214 3.79 17.55 12.51
C ILE A 214 3.84 19.08 12.39
N ASN A 215 5.02 19.68 12.49
CA ASN A 215 5.17 21.12 12.31
C ASN A 215 4.73 21.56 10.91
N LEU A 216 4.93 20.73 9.87
CA LEU A 216 4.54 21.05 8.50
C LEU A 216 3.02 21.03 8.35
N ILE A 217 2.37 20.00 8.89
CA ILE A 217 0.91 19.89 8.97
C ILE A 217 0.31 21.14 9.60
N LYS A 218 0.87 21.60 10.72
CA LYS A 218 0.40 22.79 11.45
C LYS A 218 0.64 24.12 10.73
N LYS A 219 1.41 24.13 9.63
CA LYS A 219 1.59 25.30 8.77
C LYS A 219 0.57 25.35 7.62
N GLY A 220 -0.25 24.31 7.46
CA GLY A 220 -1.31 24.23 6.45
C GLY A 220 -0.81 23.90 5.03
N ARG A 221 -1.77 23.80 4.11
CA ARG A 221 -1.62 23.30 2.74
C ARG A 221 -0.62 24.08 1.91
N ASN A 222 -0.64 25.40 1.98
CA ASN A 222 0.30 26.26 1.25
C ASN A 222 1.78 25.91 1.55
N HIS A 223 2.11 25.63 2.81
CA HIS A 223 3.48 25.25 3.17
C HIS A 223 3.84 23.82 2.73
N ILE A 224 2.85 22.91 2.71
CA ILE A 224 3.03 21.56 2.18
C ILE A 224 3.35 21.63 0.68
N ARG A 225 2.68 22.50 -0.09
CA ARG A 225 2.96 22.70 -1.52
C ARG A 225 4.33 23.29 -1.79
N GLU A 226 4.78 24.25 -0.98
CA GLU A 226 6.14 24.76 -1.10
C GLU A 226 7.18 23.69 -0.73
N ALA A 227 6.90 22.85 0.26
CA ALA A 227 7.73 21.69 0.57
C ALA A 227 7.74 20.68 -0.60
N GLU A 228 6.59 20.43 -1.23
CA GLU A 228 6.46 19.53 -2.39
C GLU A 228 7.32 19.99 -3.56
N LYS A 229 7.26 21.28 -3.92
CA LYS A 229 8.13 21.85 -4.97
C LYS A 229 9.61 21.60 -4.68
N LEU A 230 10.04 21.73 -3.43
CA LEU A 230 11.41 21.44 -3.01
C LEU A 230 11.72 19.94 -3.06
N CYS A 231 10.80 19.07 -2.63
CA CYS A 231 10.94 17.61 -2.69
C CYS A 231 11.08 17.13 -4.14
N LEU A 232 10.25 17.62 -5.06
CA LEU A 232 10.31 17.31 -6.49
C LEU A 232 11.63 17.73 -7.15
N GLN A 233 12.28 18.77 -6.61
CA GLN A 233 13.61 19.21 -7.05
C GLN A 233 14.76 18.50 -6.32
N GLY A 234 14.48 17.53 -5.43
CA GLY A 234 15.48 16.89 -4.58
C GLY A 234 16.10 17.79 -3.51
N LYS A 235 15.52 18.97 -3.25
CA LYS A 235 16.04 20.00 -2.35
C LYS A 235 15.46 19.90 -0.93
N TYR A 236 15.37 18.69 -0.38
CA TYR A 236 14.80 18.42 0.94
C TYR A 236 15.47 19.24 2.06
N ASN A 237 16.78 19.47 1.96
CA ASN A 237 17.54 20.26 2.92
C ASN A 237 17.13 21.74 2.99
N LYS A 238 16.48 22.28 1.95
CA LYS A 238 16.00 23.68 1.90
C LYS A 238 14.67 23.91 2.61
N ILE A 239 14.00 22.85 3.06
CA ILE A 239 12.72 22.95 3.76
C ILE A 239 12.98 23.54 5.16
N LYS A 240 12.58 24.80 5.35
CA LYS A 240 12.78 25.56 6.60
C LYS A 240 11.71 25.20 7.62
N ILE A 241 11.94 24.10 8.33
CA ILE A 241 11.07 23.66 9.41
C ILE A 241 11.86 23.11 10.59
N LYS A 242 11.31 23.21 11.80
CA LYS A 242 11.91 22.64 12.99
C LYS A 242 11.88 21.11 12.89
N LYS A 243 13.05 20.51 12.71
CA LYS A 243 13.25 19.07 12.53
C LYS A 243 13.28 18.33 13.87
N GLY A 244 13.08 17.02 13.87
CA GLY A 244 13.24 16.18 15.06
C GLY A 244 12.33 14.96 15.13
N GLY A 245 12.59 14.09 16.12
CA GLY A 245 11.74 12.94 16.42
C GLY A 245 11.87 11.79 15.41
N TRP A 246 13.09 11.48 14.98
CA TRP A 246 13.35 10.21 14.32
C TRP A 246 13.21 9.06 15.33
N THR A 247 12.68 7.94 14.89
CA THR A 247 12.58 6.73 15.71
C THR A 247 13.01 5.54 14.87
N PRO A 248 13.70 4.54 15.45
CA PRO A 248 14.14 3.36 14.70
C PRO A 248 13.01 2.65 13.95
N GLU A 249 11.81 2.61 14.54
CA GLU A 249 10.64 1.96 13.93
C GLU A 249 10.19 2.67 12.66
N LEU A 250 10.05 4.00 12.71
CA LEU A 250 9.61 4.80 11.57
C LEU A 250 10.70 4.91 10.50
N ASP A 251 11.98 4.97 10.90
CA ASP A 251 13.12 4.91 10.00
C ASP A 251 13.09 3.63 9.16
N ARG A 252 12.94 2.48 9.82
CA ARG A 252 12.83 1.18 9.15
C ARG A 252 11.62 1.09 8.21
N ILE A 253 10.48 1.67 8.59
CA ILE A 253 9.29 1.68 7.74
C ILE A 253 9.48 2.60 6.53
N ALA A 254 10.06 3.78 6.71
CA ALA A 254 10.37 4.69 5.62
C ALA A 254 11.34 4.04 4.63
N ASP A 255 12.44 3.46 5.14
CA ASP A 255 13.44 2.78 4.31
C ASP A 255 12.82 1.59 3.56
N TYR A 256 11.92 0.84 4.21
CA TYR A 256 11.15 -0.22 3.55
C TYR A 256 10.37 0.33 2.36
N PHE A 257 9.51 1.34 2.54
CA PHE A 257 8.68 1.86 1.44
C PHE A 257 9.50 2.50 0.31
N ILE A 258 10.61 3.17 0.63
CA ILE A 258 11.54 3.72 -0.36
C ILE A 258 12.18 2.59 -1.19
N SER A 259 12.49 1.46 -0.58
CA SER A 259 13.17 0.33 -1.23
C SER A 259 12.28 -0.59 -2.06
N VAL A 260 10.95 -0.48 -1.95
CA VAL A 260 10.03 -1.39 -2.65
C VAL A 260 10.11 -1.19 -4.17
N GLN A 261 10.54 -2.24 -4.87
CA GLN A 261 10.60 -2.26 -6.33
C GLN A 261 9.25 -2.61 -6.95
N HIS A 262 8.38 -1.62 -7.13
CA HIS A 262 7.06 -1.84 -7.70
C HIS A 262 7.09 -2.41 -9.13
N SER A 263 8.08 -2.02 -9.92
CA SER A 263 8.23 -2.43 -11.31
C SER A 263 8.62 -3.90 -11.46
N LEU A 264 9.13 -4.57 -10.41
CA LEU A 264 9.62 -5.94 -10.49
C LEU A 264 8.49 -6.98 -10.42
N ARG A 265 7.62 -6.92 -11.43
CA ARG A 265 6.43 -7.76 -11.58
C ARG A 265 6.53 -8.58 -12.85
N ILE A 266 6.55 -9.89 -12.70
CA ILE A 266 6.78 -10.83 -13.80
C ILE A 266 5.54 -11.70 -14.04
N SER A 267 5.48 -12.38 -15.18
CA SER A 267 4.41 -13.33 -15.46
C SER A 267 4.41 -14.50 -14.46
N PRO A 268 3.26 -15.14 -14.20
CA PRO A 268 3.19 -16.33 -13.36
C PRO A 268 4.17 -17.43 -13.80
N MET A 269 4.33 -17.63 -15.11
CA MET A 269 5.33 -18.57 -15.63
C MET A 269 6.76 -18.14 -15.31
N ALA A 270 7.11 -16.86 -15.47
CA ALA A 270 8.43 -16.36 -15.11
C ALA A 270 8.72 -16.50 -13.62
N TYR A 271 7.73 -16.23 -12.75
CA TYR A 271 7.87 -16.43 -11.31
C TYR A 271 8.08 -17.90 -10.95
N HIS A 272 7.30 -18.79 -11.55
CA HIS A 272 7.43 -20.22 -11.35
C HIS A 272 8.81 -20.73 -11.80
N VAL A 273 9.24 -20.37 -13.01
CA VAL A 273 10.55 -20.72 -13.57
C VAL A 273 11.69 -20.18 -12.71
N ALA A 274 11.62 -18.92 -12.29
CA ALA A 274 12.59 -18.30 -11.38
C ALA A 274 12.78 -19.11 -10.09
N GLY A 275 11.71 -19.68 -9.54
CA GLY A 275 11.75 -20.58 -8.39
C GLY A 275 12.52 -21.88 -8.63
N LEU A 276 12.64 -22.34 -9.88
CA LEU A 276 13.26 -23.62 -10.26
C LEU A 276 14.69 -23.48 -10.81
N LEU A 277 15.06 -22.30 -11.31
CA LEU A 277 16.37 -22.05 -11.91
C LEU A 277 17.52 -22.33 -10.94
N LYS A 278 18.63 -22.82 -11.53
CA LYS A 278 19.93 -22.97 -10.88
C LYS A 278 21.03 -22.52 -11.84
N LYS A 279 22.08 -21.91 -11.30
CA LYS A 279 23.28 -21.57 -12.08
C LYS A 279 23.84 -22.83 -12.77
N LYS A 280 24.27 -22.70 -14.02
CA LYS A 280 24.76 -23.76 -14.90
C LYS A 280 23.72 -24.78 -15.38
N MET A 281 22.44 -24.65 -15.03
CA MET A 281 21.38 -25.53 -15.56
C MET A 281 21.18 -25.32 -17.06
N LYS A 282 20.98 -26.39 -17.84
CA LYS A 282 20.57 -26.28 -19.24
C LYS A 282 19.05 -26.07 -19.31
N VAL A 283 18.61 -25.20 -20.22
CA VAL A 283 17.19 -24.87 -20.39
C VAL A 283 16.36 -26.10 -20.78
N ASN A 284 16.90 -26.99 -21.62
CA ASN A 284 16.21 -28.23 -21.99
C ASN A 284 16.03 -29.16 -20.78
N ASP A 285 17.02 -29.23 -19.88
CA ASP A 285 16.93 -30.06 -18.67
C ASP A 285 15.87 -29.52 -17.71
N LEU A 286 15.82 -28.19 -17.53
CA LEU A 286 14.76 -27.51 -16.75
C LEU A 286 13.37 -27.88 -17.28
N ILE A 287 13.17 -27.75 -18.60
CA ILE A 287 11.88 -28.04 -19.26
C ILE A 287 11.48 -29.50 -19.04
N LYS A 288 12.41 -30.43 -19.25
CA LYS A 288 12.15 -31.87 -19.12
C LYS A 288 11.91 -32.29 -17.67
N GLN A 289 12.75 -31.83 -16.74
CA GLN A 289 12.71 -32.23 -15.33
C GLN A 289 11.42 -31.78 -14.63
N HIS A 290 10.90 -30.61 -15.01
CA HIS A 290 9.72 -30.02 -14.37
C HIS A 290 8.46 -30.09 -15.23
N SER A 291 8.51 -30.84 -16.35
CA SER A 291 7.40 -30.98 -17.29
C SER A 291 6.83 -29.61 -17.71
N LEU A 292 7.70 -28.67 -18.08
CA LEU A 292 7.26 -27.31 -18.44
C LEU A 292 6.91 -27.23 -19.93
N ASP A 293 5.96 -26.37 -20.29
CA ASP A 293 5.71 -26.06 -21.70
C ASP A 293 6.93 -25.30 -22.27
N ARG A 294 7.46 -25.77 -23.40
CA ARG A 294 8.68 -25.22 -24.00
C ARG A 294 8.49 -23.76 -24.41
N LYS A 295 7.37 -23.44 -25.06
CA LYS A 295 7.11 -22.09 -25.60
C LYS A 295 6.93 -21.08 -24.47
N ALA A 296 6.12 -21.41 -23.46
CA ALA A 296 5.90 -20.61 -22.27
C ALA A 296 7.19 -20.42 -21.47
N THR A 297 7.99 -21.48 -21.30
CA THR A 297 9.28 -21.41 -20.58
C THR A 297 10.26 -20.47 -21.29
N LEU A 298 10.40 -20.58 -22.62
CA LEU A 298 11.28 -19.68 -23.37
C LEU A 298 10.82 -18.22 -23.31
N LYS A 299 9.50 -17.97 -23.33
CA LYS A 299 8.93 -16.63 -23.12
C LYS A 299 9.26 -16.10 -21.72
N ALA A 300 9.06 -16.91 -20.69
CA ALA A 300 9.39 -16.58 -19.31
C ALA A 300 10.89 -16.29 -19.10
N LEU A 301 11.77 -17.10 -19.67
CA LEU A 301 13.22 -16.86 -19.62
C LEU A 301 13.60 -15.55 -20.34
N ARG A 302 12.96 -15.27 -21.49
CA ARG A 302 13.16 -14.01 -22.22
C ARG A 302 12.69 -12.81 -21.39
N GLU A 303 11.57 -12.92 -20.69
CA GLU A 303 11.09 -11.89 -19.77
C GLU A 303 12.08 -11.65 -18.63
N LEU A 304 12.52 -12.71 -17.94
CA LEU A 304 13.50 -12.60 -16.86
C LEU A 304 14.84 -11.99 -17.34
N GLN A 305 15.29 -12.32 -18.55
CA GLN A 305 16.56 -11.83 -19.09
C GLN A 305 16.47 -10.43 -19.71
N LYS A 306 15.49 -10.19 -20.60
CA LYS A 306 15.41 -8.96 -21.39
C LYS A 306 14.48 -7.91 -20.78
N GLY A 307 13.47 -8.34 -20.03
CA GLY A 307 12.54 -7.43 -19.34
C GLY A 307 13.12 -6.90 -18.04
N PHE A 308 13.71 -7.79 -17.23
CA PHE A 308 14.12 -7.48 -15.85
C PHE A 308 15.60 -7.70 -15.55
N PHE A 309 16.37 -8.26 -16.49
CA PHE A 309 17.80 -8.54 -16.32
C PHE A 309 18.17 -9.33 -15.05
N LEU A 310 17.29 -10.26 -14.63
CA LEU A 310 17.49 -11.09 -13.45
C LEU A 310 18.31 -12.36 -13.74
N ILE A 311 18.40 -12.75 -15.01
CA ILE A 311 19.15 -13.93 -15.44
C ILE A 311 19.93 -13.64 -16.71
N THR A 312 20.92 -14.47 -17.00
CA THR A 312 21.57 -14.54 -18.32
C THR A 312 21.59 -15.98 -18.80
N VAL A 313 20.97 -16.23 -19.95
CA VAL A 313 21.01 -17.50 -20.66
C VAL A 313 21.92 -17.34 -21.88
N ASN A 314 22.97 -18.16 -21.95
CA ASN A 314 23.88 -18.21 -23.09
C ASN A 314 24.01 -19.65 -23.59
N LYS A 315 23.94 -19.85 -24.92
CA LYS A 315 24.00 -21.18 -25.56
C LYS A 315 23.10 -22.22 -24.88
N GLY A 316 21.88 -21.83 -24.49
CA GLY A 316 20.90 -22.70 -23.83
C GLY A 316 21.21 -23.07 -22.38
N LYS A 317 22.13 -22.36 -21.71
CA LYS A 317 22.52 -22.59 -20.31
C LYS A 317 22.39 -21.32 -19.48
N VAL A 318 21.93 -21.46 -18.25
CA VAL A 318 21.84 -20.36 -17.27
C VAL A 318 23.24 -20.03 -16.76
N CYS A 319 23.77 -18.89 -17.18
CA CYS A 319 25.10 -18.41 -16.78
C CYS A 319 25.07 -17.59 -15.50
N TYR A 320 23.99 -16.83 -15.32
CA TYR A 320 23.77 -15.91 -14.20
C TYR A 320 22.31 -15.99 -13.75
N ASP A 321 22.08 -15.89 -12.44
CA ASP A 321 20.76 -15.95 -11.81
C ASP A 321 20.78 -15.19 -10.48
N THR A 322 20.07 -14.07 -10.40
CA THR A 322 19.82 -13.33 -9.15
C THR A 322 18.39 -13.50 -8.66
N THR A 323 17.55 -14.26 -9.37
CA THR A 323 16.12 -14.36 -9.06
C THR A 323 15.88 -14.82 -7.63
N LYS A 324 16.74 -15.70 -7.09
CA LYS A 324 16.65 -16.19 -5.70
C LYS A 324 16.71 -15.06 -4.68
N ASN A 325 17.66 -14.13 -4.83
CA ASN A 325 17.84 -13.02 -3.91
C ASN A 325 16.57 -12.16 -3.84
N TYR A 326 15.96 -11.86 -4.99
CA TYR A 326 14.74 -11.06 -5.05
C TYR A 326 13.49 -11.82 -4.63
N LEU A 327 13.42 -13.13 -4.88
CA LEU A 327 12.32 -13.99 -4.43
C LEU A 327 12.32 -14.16 -2.91
N GLU A 328 13.50 -14.33 -2.30
CA GLU A 328 13.69 -14.51 -0.86
C GLU A 328 13.15 -13.31 -0.06
N VAL A 329 13.47 -12.09 -0.50
CA VAL A 329 13.00 -10.86 0.15
C VAL A 329 11.61 -10.42 -0.33
N GLY A 330 10.96 -11.20 -1.19
CA GLY A 330 9.62 -10.89 -1.72
C GLY A 330 9.55 -9.65 -2.63
N ALA A 331 10.69 -9.23 -3.20
CA ALA A 331 10.75 -8.08 -4.11
C ALA A 331 10.13 -8.40 -5.47
N VAL A 332 10.33 -9.62 -5.98
CA VAL A 332 9.65 -10.09 -7.20
C VAL A 332 8.21 -10.48 -6.85
N LYS A 333 7.25 -9.97 -7.62
CA LYS A 333 5.84 -10.41 -7.57
C LYS A 333 5.40 -10.97 -8.91
N TYR A 334 4.37 -11.81 -8.91
CA TYR A 334 3.72 -12.22 -10.15
C TYR A 334 2.48 -11.37 -10.44
N ALA A 335 2.31 -10.97 -11.70
CA ALA A 335 1.13 -10.23 -12.14
C ALA A 335 -0.08 -11.16 -12.27
N ASN A 336 -1.22 -10.77 -11.71
CA ASN A 336 -2.49 -11.43 -12.02
C ASN A 336 -2.96 -10.94 -13.39
N THR A 337 -2.91 -11.83 -14.38
CA THR A 337 -3.39 -11.59 -15.73
C THR A 337 -4.90 -11.85 -15.80
N SER A 338 -5.73 -10.96 -15.24
CA SER A 338 -7.20 -11.03 -15.29
C SER A 338 -7.88 -9.67 -15.25
#